data_AF-A0A7V4ATJ1-F1
#
_entry.id   AF-A0A7V4ATJ1-F1
#
_cell.length_a   1.000
_cell.length_b   1.000
_cell.length_c   1.000
_cell.angle_alpha   90.00
_cell.angle_beta   90.00
_cell.angle_gamma   90.00
#
_symmetry.space_group_name_H-M   'P 1'
#
loop_
_entity.id
_entity.type
_entity.pdbx_description
1 polymer ?
#
loop_
_entity_poly.entity_id
_entity_poly.type
_entity_poly.pdbx_seq_one_letter_code
_entity_poly.pdbx_strand_id
1 'polypeptide(L)'
;MCLREWQDGALLAADDSTLLSEAAEAGLALVTYDVRTLAPLLKTWMESGLHFAGVVFVDPRTVAPADIGLLVCSLERLWRARSGEDWTDRVIFLTSSR
;
A
#
# COMPACT_ATOMS: atom_id res chain seq x y z
N MET A 1 7.25 9.51 -2.65
CA MET A 1 6.27 10.38 -1.97
C MET A 1 5.67 9.60 -0.83
N CYS A 2 5.75 10.12 0.40
CA CYS A 2 5.08 9.53 1.57
C CYS A 2 3.76 10.25 1.88
N LEU A 3 2.89 9.66 2.70
CA LEU A 3 1.56 10.23 3.02
C LEU A 3 1.63 11.67 3.57
N ARG A 4 2.72 12.01 4.27
CA ARG A 4 2.94 13.35 4.85
C ARG A 4 3.20 14.42 3.78
N GLU A 5 3.66 14.04 2.60
CA GLU A 5 3.95 14.94 1.47
C GLU A 5 2.79 14.98 0.47
N TRP A 6 1.93 13.96 0.48
CA TRP A 6 0.84 13.86 -0.48
C TRP A 6 -0.33 14.76 -0.07
N GLN A 7 -0.79 15.60 -1.01
CA GLN A 7 -1.84 16.60 -0.78
C GLN A 7 -1.54 17.49 0.46
N ASP A 8 -0.29 17.90 0.65
CA ASP A 8 0.17 18.69 1.82
C ASP A 8 -0.16 18.03 3.18
N GLY A 9 -0.27 16.70 3.21
CA GLY A 9 -0.61 15.93 4.41
C GLY A 9 -2.08 15.99 4.80
N ALA A 10 -2.97 16.43 3.92
CA ALA A 10 -4.42 16.49 4.16
C ALA A 10 -5.02 15.13 4.59
N LEU A 11 -4.41 14.04 4.11
CA LEU A 11 -4.86 12.67 4.38
C LEU A 11 -4.26 12.06 5.65
N LEU A 12 -3.44 12.79 6.42
CA LEU A 12 -2.88 12.29 7.68
C LEU A 12 -3.94 12.06 8.77
N ALA A 13 -5.10 12.71 8.67
CA ALA A 13 -6.23 12.55 9.59
C ALA A 13 -7.46 11.90 8.93
N ALA A 14 -7.34 11.48 7.67
CA ALA A 14 -8.41 10.82 6.96
C ALA A 14 -8.53 9.36 7.43
N ASP A 15 -9.73 8.80 7.32
CA ASP A 15 -9.93 7.38 7.57
C ASP A 15 -9.35 6.52 6.44
N ASP A 16 -9.13 5.23 6.72
CA ASP A 16 -8.54 4.29 5.79
C ASP A 16 -9.33 4.20 4.47
N SER A 17 -10.65 4.38 4.51
CA SER A 17 -11.51 4.39 3.31
C SER A 17 -11.25 5.58 2.41
N THR A 18 -11.14 6.78 2.97
CA THR A 18 -10.84 8.00 2.22
C THR A 18 -9.46 7.87 1.59
N LEU A 19 -8.47 7.40 2.36
CA LEU A 19 -7.11 7.20 1.87
C LEU A 19 -7.07 6.21 0.68
N LEU A 20 -7.77 5.08 0.79
CA LEU A 20 -7.84 4.09 -0.29
C LEU A 20 -8.56 4.63 -1.53
N SER A 21 -9.61 5.43 -1.35
CA SER A 21 -10.36 6.03 -2.46
C SER A 21 -9.48 7.00 -3.24
N GLU A 22 -8.81 7.90 -2.54
CA GLU A 22 -7.88 8.87 -3.14
C GLU A 22 -6.71 8.15 -3.84
N ALA A 23 -6.22 7.05 -3.25
CA ALA A 23 -5.14 6.26 -3.84
C ALA A 23 -5.61 5.57 -5.13
N ALA A 24 -6.85 5.06 -5.12
CA ALA A 24 -7.49 4.48 -6.30
C ALA A 24 -7.65 5.52 -7.43
N GLU A 25 -8.16 6.71 -7.11
CA GLU A 25 -8.32 7.82 -8.08
C GLU A 25 -6.98 8.29 -8.65
N ALA A 26 -5.93 8.32 -7.83
CA ALA A 26 -4.58 8.70 -8.25
C ALA A 26 -3.82 7.57 -8.98
N GLY A 27 -4.37 6.35 -9.04
CA GLY A 27 -3.69 5.18 -9.61
C GLY A 27 -2.44 4.77 -8.82
N LEU A 28 -2.43 5.03 -7.50
CA LEU A 28 -1.30 4.77 -6.61
C LEU A 28 -1.57 3.55 -5.72
N ALA A 29 -0.62 2.63 -5.67
CA ALA A 29 -0.67 1.53 -4.71
C ALA A 29 -0.27 2.01 -3.31
N LEU A 30 -1.02 1.60 -2.28
CA LEU A 30 -0.74 1.92 -0.88
C LEU A 30 0.26 0.93 -0.29
N VAL A 31 1.38 1.43 0.25
CA VAL A 31 2.35 0.59 1.00
C VAL A 31 2.17 0.85 2.49
N THR A 32 1.92 -0.21 3.28
CA THR A 32 1.54 -0.04 4.70
C THR A 32 1.93 -1.23 5.57
N TYR A 33 2.14 -0.96 6.86
CA TYR A 33 2.30 -1.98 7.90
C TYR A 33 0.97 -2.37 8.55
N ASP A 34 -0.09 -1.59 8.33
CA ASP A 34 -1.38 -1.82 8.97
C ASP A 34 -2.19 -2.88 8.23
N VAL A 35 -1.90 -4.15 8.51
CA VAL A 35 -2.73 -5.27 8.04
C VAL A 35 -4.06 -5.34 8.79
N ARG A 36 -4.09 -4.84 10.04
CA ARG A 36 -5.18 -5.08 10.98
C ARG A 36 -6.44 -4.32 10.58
N THR A 37 -6.32 -3.06 10.16
CA THR A 37 -7.46 -2.23 9.77
C THR A 37 -7.76 -2.35 8.28
N LEU A 38 -6.72 -2.40 7.43
CA LEU A 38 -6.90 -2.40 5.99
C LEU A 38 -7.37 -3.74 5.43
N ALA A 39 -6.88 -4.89 5.92
CA ALA A 39 -7.30 -6.17 5.33
C ALA A 39 -8.83 -6.42 5.45
N PRO A 40 -9.49 -6.16 6.60
CA PRO A 40 -10.95 -6.20 6.69
C PRO A 40 -11.64 -5.20 5.75
N LEU A 41 -11.12 -3.97 5.66
CA LEU A 41 -11.70 -2.92 4.81
C LEU A 41 -11.68 -3.30 3.32
N LEU A 42 -10.53 -3.78 2.83
CA LEU A 42 -10.37 -4.24 1.45
C LEU A 42 -11.34 -5.38 1.13
N LYS A 43 -11.52 -6.31 2.08
CA LYS A 43 -12.52 -7.39 1.93
C LYS A 43 -13.93 -6.82 1.77
N THR A 44 -14.34 -5.90 2.65
CA THR A 44 -15.67 -5.26 2.56
C THR A 44 -15.86 -4.51 1.25
N TRP A 45 -14.81 -3.84 0.74
CA TRP A 45 -14.86 -3.14 -0.55
C TRP A 45 -15.06 -4.10 -1.71
N MET A 46 -14.26 -5.16 -1.78
CA MET A 46 -14.40 -6.20 -2.82
C MET A 46 -15.78 -6.85 -2.78
N GLU A 47 -16.30 -7.17 -1.60
CA GLU A 47 -17.66 -7.74 -1.43
C GLU A 47 -18.76 -6.76 -1.87
N SER A 48 -18.50 -5.45 -1.80
CA SER A 48 -19.41 -4.38 -2.21
C SER A 48 -19.23 -3.96 -3.67
N GLY A 49 -18.32 -4.60 -4.42
CA GLY A 49 -18.00 -4.24 -5.80
C GLY A 49 -17.23 -2.93 -5.95
N LEU A 50 -16.58 -2.46 -4.88
CA LEU A 50 -15.66 -1.33 -4.91
C LEU A 50 -14.24 -1.81 -5.25
N HIS A 51 -13.49 -0.95 -5.94
CA HIS A 51 -12.14 -1.24 -6.41
C HIS A 51 -11.09 -0.33 -5.75
N PHE A 52 -9.83 -0.78 -5.72
CA PHE A 52 -8.69 0.00 -5.22
C PHE A 52 -7.44 -0.19 -6.09
N ALA A 53 -6.52 0.79 -6.12
CA ALA A 53 -5.31 0.77 -6.99
C ALA A 53 -4.19 -0.21 -6.54
N GLY A 54 -4.46 -1.02 -5.52
CA GLY A 54 -3.55 -2.02 -4.98
C GLY A 54 -2.96 -1.66 -3.62
N VAL A 55 -2.62 -2.69 -2.84
CA VAL A 55 -2.05 -2.58 -1.49
C VAL A 55 -0.85 -3.51 -1.33
N VAL A 56 0.23 -2.99 -0.79
CA VAL A 56 1.44 -3.71 -0.42
C VAL A 56 1.58 -3.70 1.09
N PHE A 57 1.36 -4.85 1.72
CA PHE A 57 1.58 -5.02 3.14
C PHE A 57 3.05 -5.30 3.44
N VAL A 58 3.59 -4.64 4.45
CA VAL A 58 4.96 -4.87 4.93
C VAL A 58 4.88 -5.54 6.30
N ASP A 59 5.55 -6.68 6.47
CA ASP A 59 5.67 -7.33 7.77
C ASP A 59 6.83 -6.70 8.55
N PRO A 60 6.60 -6.09 9.73
CA PRO A 60 7.67 -5.49 10.52
C PRO A 60 8.72 -6.50 11.01
N ARG A 61 8.42 -7.81 10.98
CA ARG A 61 9.35 -8.89 11.31
C ARG A 61 10.34 -9.20 10.18
N THR A 62 9.99 -8.86 8.92
CA THR A 62 10.85 -9.10 7.75
C THR A 62 11.55 -7.82 7.30
N VAL A 63 10.87 -6.68 7.41
CA VAL A 63 11.39 -5.35 7.08
C VAL A 63 11.00 -4.40 8.22
N ALA A 64 11.91 -4.21 9.18
CA ALA A 64 11.66 -3.30 10.29
C ALA A 64 11.41 -1.87 9.76
N PRO A 65 10.45 -1.11 10.32
CA PRO A 65 10.20 0.28 9.90
C PRO A 65 11.41 1.22 10.00
N ALA A 66 12.36 0.89 10.89
CA ALA A 66 13.61 1.64 11.03
C ALA A 66 14.64 1.30 9.92
N ASP A 67 14.50 0.17 9.23
CA ASP A 67 15.38 -0.26 8.14
C ASP A 67 14.85 0.26 6.79
N ILE A 68 14.94 1.58 6.62
CA ILE A 68 14.49 2.26 5.40
C ILE A 68 15.24 1.74 4.16
N GLY A 69 16.52 1.39 4.30
CA GLY A 69 17.32 0.83 3.22
C GLY A 69 16.74 -0.48 2.70
N LEU A 70 16.43 -1.42 3.60
CA LEU A 70 15.81 -2.69 3.22
C LEU A 70 14.42 -2.50 2.63
N LEU A 71 13.62 -1.56 3.16
CA LEU A 71 12.30 -1.23 2.63
C LEU A 71 12.38 -0.73 1.18
N VAL A 72 13.25 0.25 0.92
CA VAL A 72 13.43 0.82 -0.43
C VAL A 72 13.93 -0.24 -1.41
N CYS A 73 14.95 -1.03 -1.05
CA CYS A 73 15.47 -2.11 -1.90
C CYS A 73 14.42 -3.18 -2.22
N SER A 74 13.60 -3.55 -1.22
CA SER A 74 12.54 -4.55 -1.40
C SER A 74 11.42 -4.03 -2.32
N LEU A 75 11.03 -2.76 -2.15
CA LEU A 75 10.03 -2.11 -3.01
C LEU A 75 10.55 -1.92 -4.45
N GLU A 76 11.81 -1.55 -4.63
CA GLU A 76 12.41 -1.45 -5.96
C GLU A 76 12.41 -2.80 -6.67
N ARG A 77 12.79 -3.88 -5.98
CA ARG A 77 12.77 -5.23 -6.53
C ARG A 77 11.35 -5.64 -6.94
N LEU A 78 10.36 -5.36 -6.09
CA LEU A 78 8.95 -5.61 -6.39
C LEU A 78 8.50 -4.82 -7.64
N TRP A 79 8.82 -3.54 -7.70
CA TRP A 79 8.46 -2.67 -8.82
C TRP A 79 9.07 -3.15 -10.14
N ARG A 80 10.36 -3.51 -10.14
CA ARG A 80 11.02 -4.07 -11.33
C ARG A 80 10.36 -5.36 -11.82
N ALA A 81 9.84 -6.18 -10.91
CA ALA A 81 9.20 -7.44 -11.25
C ALA A 81 7.76 -7.28 -11.74
N ARG A 82 7.01 -6.27 -11.26
CA ARG A 82 5.54 -6.20 -11.39
C ARG A 82 4.96 -4.87 -11.87
N SER A 83 5.79 -3.88 -12.22
CA SER A 83 5.31 -2.57 -12.68
C SER A 83 4.45 -2.61 -13.94
N GLY A 84 4.60 -3.63 -14.79
CA GLY A 84 3.79 -3.82 -15.99
C GLY A 84 2.47 -4.57 -15.78
N GLU A 85 2.18 -5.03 -14.56
CA GLU A 85 0.91 -5.69 -14.24
C GLU A 85 -0.20 -4.66 -13.96
N ASP A 86 -1.46 -5.04 -14.13
CA ASP A 86 -2.60 -4.22 -13.66
C ASP A 86 -2.72 -4.35 -12.14
N TRP A 87 -2.52 -3.26 -11.40
CA TRP A 87 -2.51 -3.25 -9.93
C TRP A 87 -3.88 -3.15 -9.27
N THR A 88 -4.95 -3.02 -10.05
CA THR A 88 -6.32 -2.96 -9.54
C THR A 88 -6.65 -4.19 -8.68
N ASP A 89 -7.17 -3.93 -7.48
CA ASP A 89 -7.54 -4.90 -6.43
C ASP A 89 -6.43 -5.85 -5.98
N ARG A 90 -5.16 -5.53 -6.29
CA ARG A 90 -4.05 -6.39 -5.90
C ARG A 90 -3.66 -6.18 -4.45
N VAL A 91 -3.51 -7.28 -3.74
CA VAL A 91 -2.99 -7.29 -2.37
C VAL A 91 -1.78 -8.21 -2.33
N ILE A 92 -0.63 -7.66 -1.97
CA ILE A 92 0.63 -8.41 -1.88
C ILE A 92 1.35 -8.13 -0.58
N PHE A 93 2.12 -9.10 -0.11
CA PHE A 93 3.06 -8.90 0.98
C PHE A 93 4.45 -8.63 0.41
N LEU A 94 5.09 -7.58 0.92
CA LEU A 94 6.46 -7.24 0.56
C LEU A 94 7.39 -8.32 1.10
N THR A 95 8.09 -8.99 0.19
CA THR A 95 9.14 -9.93 0.54
C THR A 95 10.44 -9.15 0.73
N SER A 96 11.20 -9.52 1.76
CA SER A 96 12.53 -8.96 1.99
C SER A 96 13.41 -9.27 0.76
N SER A 97 14.26 -8.31 0.38
CA SER A 97 15.19 -8.50 -0.74
C SER A 97 16.37 -9.44 -0.42
N ARG A 98 16.48 -9.93 0.82
CA ARG A 98 17.55 -10.85 1.28
C ARG A 98 17.37 -12.28 0.80
#